data_AF-A0A0F8VLB0-F1
#
_entry.id   AF-A0A0F8VLB0-F1
#
_cell.length_a   1.000
_cell.length_b   1.000
_cell.length_c   1.000
_cell.angle_alpha   90.00
_cell.angle_beta   90.00
_cell.angle_gamma   90.00
#
_symmetry.space_group_name_H-M   'P 1'
#
loop_
_entity.id
_entity.type
_entity.pdbx_description
1 polymer ?
#
loop_
_entity_poly.entity_id
_entity_poly.type
_entity_poly.pdbx_seq_one_letter_code
_entity_poly.pdbx_strand_id
1 'polypeptide(L)'
;MSKRGVIEILSDIKEVISRIKKYVTALNFDQFLKDIKTQDAIVRNFEIIGEAVKLLPDNLKNKSESISWNKIASIRDRLIHQYFGVNYEITWAIVEVI
;
A
#
# COMPACT_ATOMS: atom_id res chain seq x y z
N MET A 1 7.09 -12.43 -18.35
CA MET A 1 5.81 -12.07 -17.70
C MET A 1 4.87 -11.58 -18.80
N SER A 2 3.68 -12.15 -18.95
CA SER A 2 2.70 -11.64 -19.92
C SER A 2 2.33 -10.20 -19.57
N LYS A 3 1.98 -9.38 -20.58
CA LYS A 3 1.43 -8.04 -20.33
C LYS A 3 0.10 -8.23 -19.58
N ARG A 4 0.06 -7.85 -18.31
CA ARG A 4 -1.15 -7.85 -17.50
C ARG A 4 -2.07 -6.70 -17.92
N GLY A 5 -3.37 -6.96 -17.94
CA GLY A 5 -4.37 -5.95 -18.28
C GLY A 5 -4.57 -4.94 -17.15
N VAL A 6 -5.03 -3.73 -17.48
CA VAL A 6 -5.38 -2.69 -16.49
C VAL A 6 -6.37 -3.21 -15.43
N ILE A 7 -7.37 -3.98 -15.86
CA ILE A 7 -8.38 -4.57 -14.97
C ILE A 7 -7.73 -5.51 -13.94
N GLU A 8 -6.76 -6.32 -14.36
CA GLU A 8 -6.05 -7.24 -13.46
C GLU A 8 -5.22 -6.47 -12.43
N ILE A 9 -4.54 -5.40 -12.86
CA ILE A 9 -3.75 -4.54 -11.98
C ILE A 9 -4.64 -3.88 -10.92
N LEU A 10 -5.80 -3.34 -11.33
CA LEU A 10 -6.76 -2.73 -10.40
C LEU A 10 -7.37 -3.77 -9.45
N SER A 11 -7.61 -4.99 -9.94
CA SER A 11 -8.09 -6.10 -9.12
C SER A 11 -7.08 -6.50 -8.05
N ASP A 12 -5.79 -6.55 -8.39
CA ASP A 12 -4.72 -6.82 -7.44
C ASP A 12 -4.65 -5.74 -6.36
N ILE A 13 -4.69 -4.46 -6.74
CA ILE A 13 -4.69 -3.34 -5.80
C ILE A 13 -5.87 -3.49 -4.82
N LYS A 14 -7.06 -3.80 -5.33
CA LYS A 14 -8.27 -4.00 -4.52
C LYS A 14 -8.13 -5.18 -3.55
N GLU A 15 -7.59 -6.30 -4.01
CA GLU A 15 -7.38 -7.49 -3.17
C GLU A 15 -6.36 -7.21 -2.06
N VAL A 16 -5.28 -6.52 -2.38
CA VAL A 16 -4.26 -6.13 -1.43
C VAL A 16 -4.82 -5.17 -0.36
N ILE A 17 -5.62 -4.19 -0.77
CA ILE A 17 -6.35 -3.31 0.16
C ILE A 17 -7.28 -4.12 1.09
N SER A 18 -8.04 -5.07 0.53
CA SER A 18 -8.92 -5.96 1.30
C SER A 18 -8.15 -6.76 2.35
N ARG A 19 -6.96 -7.26 2.00
CA ARG A 19 -6.08 -7.96 2.95
C ARG A 19 -5.59 -7.06 4.08
N ILE A 20 -5.12 -5.85 3.77
CA ILE A 20 -4.70 -4.88 4.79
C ILE A 20 -5.83 -4.62 5.78
N LYS A 21 -7.04 -4.29 5.29
CA LYS A 21 -8.22 -4.06 6.14
C LYS A 21 -8.50 -5.25 7.06
N LYS A 22 -8.45 -6.47 6.53
CA LYS A 22 -8.68 -7.69 7.33
C LYS A 22 -7.64 -7.86 8.44
N TYR A 23 -6.37 -7.56 8.19
CA TYR A 23 -5.32 -7.69 9.20
C TYR A 23 -5.50 -6.71 10.36
N VAL A 24 -6.03 -5.52 10.10
CA VAL A 24 -6.14 -4.45 11.10
C VAL A 24 -7.52 -4.31 11.75
N THR A 25 -8.53 -5.05 11.27
CA THR A 25 -9.95 -4.89 11.70
C THR A 25 -10.15 -4.92 13.22
N ALA A 26 -9.32 -5.67 13.95
CA ALA A 26 -9.43 -5.81 15.41
C ALA A 26 -8.20 -5.28 16.17
N LEU A 27 -7.37 -4.47 15.50
CA LEU A 27 -6.15 -3.92 16.09
C LEU A 27 -6.31 -2.42 16.33
N ASN A 28 -5.90 -1.96 17.50
CA ASN A 28 -5.51 -0.57 17.69
C ASN A 28 -4.01 -0.40 17.44
N PHE A 29 -3.52 0.85 17.46
CA PHE A 29 -2.12 1.15 17.19
C PHE A 29 -1.14 0.44 18.13
N ASP A 30 -1.43 0.38 19.44
CA ASP A 30 -0.55 -0.29 20.42
C ASP A 30 -0.47 -1.80 20.20
N GLN A 31 -1.59 -2.42 19.77
CA GLN A 31 -1.63 -3.83 19.41
C GLN A 31 -0.87 -4.07 18.10
N PHE A 32 -1.03 -3.19 17.11
CA PHE A 32 -0.28 -3.23 15.87
C PHE A 32 1.23 -3.13 16.10
N LEU A 33 1.70 -2.24 16.97
CA LEU A 33 3.12 -2.10 17.31
C LEU A 33 3.73 -3.37 17.93
N LYS A 34 2.91 -4.25 18.51
CA LYS A 34 3.35 -5.52 19.10
C LYS A 34 3.23 -6.71 18.14
N ASP A 35 2.54 -6.55 17.01
CA ASP A 35 2.32 -7.60 16.02
C ASP A 35 3.23 -7.44 14.80
N ILE A 36 4.46 -7.94 14.93
CA ILE A 36 5.50 -7.91 13.89
C ILE A 36 5.02 -8.60 12.60
N LYS A 37 4.23 -9.68 12.73
CA LYS A 37 3.70 -10.39 11.55
C LYS A 37 2.75 -9.51 10.76
N THR A 38 1.87 -8.78 11.45
CA THR A 38 0.96 -7.84 10.80
C THR A 38 1.69 -6.64 10.22
N GLN A 39 2.73 -6.14 10.90
CA GLN A 39 3.62 -5.10 10.38
C GLN A 39 4.26 -5.52 9.04
N ASP A 40 4.94 -6.66 9.01
CA ASP A 40 5.60 -7.18 7.80
C ASP A 40 4.59 -7.42 6.67
N ALA A 41 3.42 -7.98 7.02
CA ALA A 41 2.35 -8.19 6.06
C ALA A 41 1.87 -6.87 5.44
N ILE A 42 1.61 -5.83 6.24
CA ILE A 42 1.14 -4.53 5.74
C ILE A 42 2.20 -3.86 4.88
N VAL A 43 3.46 -3.85 5.33
CA VAL A 43 4.58 -3.29 4.55
C VAL A 43 4.67 -3.95 3.18
N ARG A 44 4.63 -5.28 3.13
CA ARG A 44 4.65 -6.02 1.86
C ARG A 44 3.46 -5.68 0.96
N ASN A 45 2.28 -5.54 1.54
CA ASN A 45 1.08 -5.18 0.78
C ASN A 45 1.16 -3.74 0.25
N PHE A 46 1.74 -2.80 0.99
CA PHE A 46 2.01 -1.45 0.48
C PHE A 46 3.03 -1.44 -0.67
N GLU A 47 4.10 -2.25 -0.60
CA GLU A 47 5.01 -2.41 -1.73
C GLU A 47 4.29 -2.89 -3.00
N ILE A 48 3.42 -3.90 -2.87
CA ILE A 48 2.66 -4.45 -4.00
C ILE A 48 1.75 -3.39 -4.60
N ILE A 49 1.06 -2.58 -3.78
CA ILE A 49 0.23 -1.46 -4.27
C ILE A 49 1.09 -0.46 -5.04
N GLY A 50 2.24 -0.07 -4.49
CA GLY A 50 3.15 0.89 -5.14
C GLY A 50 3.63 0.41 -6.51
N GLU A 51 4.04 -0.86 -6.60
CA GLU A 51 4.46 -1.48 -7.87
C GLU A 51 3.30 -1.63 -8.86
N ALA A 52 2.11 -2.03 -8.40
CA ALA A 52 0.94 -2.13 -9.26
C ALA A 52 0.54 -0.77 -9.84
N VAL A 53 0.60 0.31 -9.04
CA VAL A 53 0.30 1.67 -9.52
C VAL A 53 1.29 2.14 -10.59
N LYS A 54 2.58 1.77 -10.50
CA LYS A 54 3.57 2.11 -11.53
C LYS A 54 3.25 1.48 -12.90
N LEU A 55 2.55 0.34 -12.90
CA LEU A 55 2.13 -0.36 -14.12
C LEU A 55 0.87 0.23 -14.77
N LEU A 56 0.15 1.12 -14.07
CA LEU A 56 -1.03 1.78 -14.64
C LEU A 56 -0.61 2.80 -15.71
N PRO A 57 -1.28 2.82 -16.88
CA PRO A 57 -0.97 3.78 -17.93
C PRO A 57 -1.33 5.22 -17.53
N ASP A 58 -0.54 6.18 -18.01
CA ASP A 58 -0.65 7.59 -17.62
C ASP A 58 -2.00 8.20 -17.98
N ASN A 59 -2.61 7.79 -19.08
CA ASN A 59 -3.94 8.25 -19.49
C ASN A 59 -5.04 7.90 -18.45
N LEU A 60 -4.88 6.81 -17.68
CA LEU A 60 -5.79 6.45 -16.61
C LEU A 60 -5.50 7.29 -15.37
N LYS A 61 -4.21 7.43 -15.01
CA LYS A 61 -3.79 8.22 -13.85
C LYS A 61 -4.23 9.70 -14.00
N ASN A 62 -4.05 10.27 -15.19
CA ASN A 62 -4.41 11.65 -15.51
C ASN A 62 -5.93 11.89 -15.52
N LYS A 63 -6.75 10.86 -15.75
CA LYS A 63 -8.22 11.00 -15.65
C LYS A 63 -8.74 11.04 -14.21
N SER A 64 -7.90 10.69 -13.24
CA SER A 64 -8.24 10.63 -11.83
C SER A 64 -7.32 11.54 -11.03
N GLU A 65 -7.36 12.85 -11.33
CA GLU A 65 -6.51 13.86 -10.68
C GLU A 65 -6.72 13.99 -9.17
N SER A 66 -7.89 13.58 -8.67
CA SER A 66 -8.17 13.50 -7.23
C SER A 66 -7.31 12.45 -6.51
N ILE A 67 -6.76 11.47 -7.24
CA ILE A 67 -5.91 10.43 -6.69
C ILE A 67 -4.45 10.84 -6.88
N SER A 68 -3.73 10.93 -5.76
CA SER A 68 -2.30 11.19 -5.76
C SER A 68 -1.49 9.95 -6.17
N TRP A 69 -1.53 9.53 -7.43
CA TRP A 69 -0.86 8.32 -7.93
C TRP A 69 0.64 8.29 -7.65
N ASN A 70 1.33 9.42 -7.83
CA ASN A 70 2.76 9.55 -7.51
C ASN A 70 3.03 9.29 -6.03
N LYS A 71 2.07 9.63 -5.16
CA LYS A 71 2.20 9.38 -3.73
C LYS A 71 2.06 7.90 -3.39
N ILE A 72 1.17 7.20 -4.07
CA ILE A 72 0.95 5.76 -3.89
C ILE A 72 2.13 4.97 -4.48
N ALA A 73 2.63 5.35 -5.65
CA ALA A 73 3.79 4.72 -6.28
C ALA A 73 5.09 4.84 -5.46
N SER A 74 5.22 5.92 -4.66
CA SER A 74 6.37 6.18 -3.78
C SER A 74 6.15 5.72 -2.33
N ILE A 75 5.13 4.89 -2.06
CA ILE A 75 4.78 4.52 -0.69
C ILE A 75 5.96 3.85 0.04
N ARG A 76 6.69 2.95 -0.63
CA ARG A 76 7.88 2.29 -0.07
C ARG A 76 8.92 3.29 0.43
N ASP A 77 9.21 4.32 -0.36
CA ASP A 77 10.22 5.32 -0.03
C ASP A 77 9.83 6.17 1.19
N ARG A 78 8.52 6.26 1.48
CA ARG A 78 8.01 6.97 2.67
C ARG A 78 7.99 6.09 3.91
N LEU A 79 7.78 4.78 3.72
CA LEU A 79 7.75 3.83 4.82
C LEU A 79 9.15 3.55 5.34
N ILE A 80 10.17 3.58 4.48
CA ILE A 80 11.55 3.30 4.86
C ILE A 80 12.23 4.60 5.30
N HIS A 81 12.62 4.70 6.58
CA HIS A 81 13.51 5.77 7.05
C HIS A 81 14.98 5.39 6.86
N GLN A 82 15.85 6.41 6.76
CA GLN A 82 17.29 6.24 6.62
C GLN A 82 17.82 5.37 7.76
N TYR A 83 18.55 4.31 7.41
CA TYR A 83 19.22 3.35 8.30
C TYR A 83 18.38 2.20 8.90
N PHE A 84 17.49 1.58 8.11
CA PHE A 84 16.91 0.22 8.33
C PHE A 84 15.57 0.10 9.09
N GLY A 85 14.90 1.20 9.44
CA GLY A 85 13.60 1.16 10.13
C GLY A 85 12.40 1.47 9.23
N VAL A 86 11.30 0.72 9.39
CA VAL A 86 9.98 1.09 8.86
C VAL A 86 9.33 2.11 9.81
N ASN A 87 8.79 3.20 9.28
CA ASN A 87 7.98 4.14 10.04
C ASN A 87 6.57 3.57 10.25
N TYR A 88 6.35 2.95 11.41
CA TYR A 88 5.07 2.33 11.75
C TYR A 88 3.96 3.35 12.08
N GLU A 89 4.31 4.58 12.48
CA GLU A 89 3.32 5.66 12.64
C GLU A 89 2.74 6.06 11.28
N ILE A 90 3.59 6.28 10.27
CA ILE A 90 3.14 6.56 8.89
C ILE A 90 2.39 5.35 8.32
N THR A 91 2.89 4.14 8.57
CA THR A 91 2.23 2.90 8.14
C THR A 91 0.79 2.85 8.66
N TRP A 92 0.60 3.09 9.97
CA TRP A 92 -0.71 3.07 10.60
C TRP A 92 -1.61 4.22 10.13
N ALA A 93 -1.07 5.44 10.01
CA ALA A 93 -1.83 6.58 9.50
C ALA A 93 -2.38 6.34 8.08
N ILE A 94 -1.63 5.60 7.25
CA ILE A 94 -2.10 5.20 5.92
C ILE A 94 -3.20 4.13 6.04
N VAL A 95 -3.06 3.15 6.94
CA VAL A 95 -4.09 2.12 7.18
C VAL A 95 -5.43 2.75 7.58
N GLU A 96 -5.44 3.78 8.43
CA GLU A 96 -6.66 4.41 8.94
C GLU A 96 -7.50 5.11 7.87
N VAL A 97 -6.89 5.46 6.73
CA VAL A 97 -7.57 6.18 5.64
C VAL A 97 -7.92 5.30 4.44
N ILE A 98 -7.62 4.00 4.48
CA ILE A 98 -7.86 3.06 3.38
C ILE A 98 -9.23 2.39 3.47
#